data_AF-A0A954GP34-F1
#
_entry.id   AF-A0A954GP34-F1
#
_cell.length_a   1.000
_cell.length_b   1.000
_cell.length_c   1.000
_cell.angle_alpha   90.00
_cell.angle_beta   90.00
_cell.angle_gamma   90.00
#
_symmetry.space_group_name_H-M   'P 1'
#
loop_
_entity.id
_entity.type
_entity.pdbx_description
1 polymer ?
#
loop_
_entity_poly.entity_id
_entity_poly.type
_entity_poly.pdbx_seq_one_letter_code
_entity_poly.pdbx_strand_id
1 'polypeptide(L)'
;MPSHDEIVSRATAAVKGADRKAIIQAFVGSLSSHNLPARSAFGSLMVLQKFKAHKFRGSKEFDDNQCAYCGLPEATDYCSTDDSVEDYPFQVQHTDVLYAVHDLETFPQREVNPPTPEDEDRLGKLLEAIRKLPATAQLADLNKSISKVIKSNKHERMILLETFGYAGILCSKSKHHYGKKFVTFDAANSDQPKEVFKQEWEYPVRFWTGKDGVNETVVQSLFGDCLPG
;
A
#
# COMPACT_ATOMS: atom_id res chain seq x y z
N MET A 1 18.24 7.85 -18.10
CA MET A 1 17.45 7.70 -16.86
C MET A 1 16.20 8.54 -17.00
N PRO A 2 15.02 8.06 -16.56
CA PRO A 2 13.76 8.77 -16.79
C PRO A 2 13.66 9.99 -15.88
N SER A 3 13.44 11.16 -16.46
CA SER A 3 13.12 12.40 -15.74
C SER A 3 11.88 12.25 -14.84
N HIS A 4 11.74 13.16 -13.87
CA HIS A 4 10.52 13.29 -13.07
C HIS A 4 9.25 13.23 -13.94
N ASP A 5 9.18 14.06 -14.98
CA ASP A 5 7.99 14.19 -15.82
C ASP A 5 7.69 12.90 -16.62
N GLU A 6 8.72 12.15 -17.01
CA GLU A 6 8.55 10.83 -17.66
C GLU A 6 7.97 9.80 -16.68
N ILE A 7 8.43 9.77 -15.43
CA ILE A 7 7.88 8.86 -14.40
C ILE A 7 6.45 9.25 -14.05
N VAL A 8 6.14 10.55 -13.93
CA VAL A 8 4.78 11.03 -13.70
C VAL A 8 3.85 10.60 -14.85
N SER A 9 4.31 10.72 -16.09
CA SER A 9 3.56 10.24 -17.27
C SER A 9 3.30 8.74 -17.18
N ARG A 10 4.34 7.95 -16.92
CA ARG A 10 4.24 6.48 -16.73
C ARG A 10 3.27 6.12 -15.60
N ALA A 11 3.30 6.81 -14.46
CA ALA A 11 2.36 6.59 -13.37
C ALA A 11 0.91 6.77 -13.77
N THR A 12 0.60 7.86 -14.48
CA THR A 12 -0.77 8.09 -14.96
C THR A 12 -1.21 7.05 -16.00
N ALA A 13 -0.29 6.60 -16.85
CA ALA A 13 -0.55 5.56 -17.84
C ALA A 13 -0.75 4.18 -17.18
N ALA A 14 0.10 3.82 -16.23
CA ALA A 14 0.05 2.57 -15.48
C ALA A 14 -1.27 2.44 -14.71
N VAL A 15 -1.69 3.49 -13.99
CA VAL A 15 -2.98 3.50 -13.28
C VAL A 15 -4.16 3.38 -14.25
N LYS A 16 -4.10 4.05 -15.41
CA LYS A 16 -5.16 3.99 -16.42
C LYS A 16 -5.24 2.62 -17.11
N GLY A 17 -4.10 1.96 -17.32
CA GLY A 17 -4.00 0.64 -17.95
C GLY A 17 -4.15 -0.54 -16.99
N ALA A 18 -4.10 -0.31 -15.67
CA ALA A 18 -4.16 -1.35 -14.67
C ALA A 18 -5.52 -2.06 -14.66
N ASP A 19 -5.51 -3.38 -14.74
CA ASP A 19 -6.69 -4.19 -14.45
C ASP A 19 -6.90 -4.27 -12.94
N ARG A 20 -7.69 -3.33 -12.43
CA ARG A 20 -8.02 -3.23 -11.01
C ARG A 20 -8.63 -4.53 -10.46
N LYS A 21 -9.45 -5.21 -11.24
CA LYS A 21 -10.11 -6.44 -10.78
C LYS A 21 -9.08 -7.55 -10.65
N ALA A 22 -8.24 -7.73 -11.67
CA ALA A 22 -7.16 -8.73 -11.63
C ALA A 22 -6.18 -8.48 -10.48
N ILE A 23 -5.79 -7.22 -10.22
CA ILE A 23 -4.89 -6.87 -9.11
C ILE A 23 -5.51 -7.20 -7.75
N ILE A 24 -6.79 -6.87 -7.54
CA ILE A 24 -7.50 -7.21 -6.30
C ILE A 24 -7.60 -8.73 -6.13
N GLN A 25 -7.96 -9.44 -7.20
CA GLN A 25 -8.05 -10.90 -7.19
C GLN A 25 -6.68 -11.56 -6.91
N ALA A 26 -5.59 -11.05 -7.50
CA ALA A 26 -4.24 -11.53 -7.23
C ALA A 26 -3.81 -11.27 -5.77
N PHE A 27 -4.18 -10.12 -5.20
CA PHE A 27 -3.97 -9.84 -3.78
C PHE A 27 -4.66 -10.88 -2.89
N VAL A 28 -5.94 -11.16 -3.14
CA VAL A 28 -6.69 -12.16 -2.36
C VAL A 28 -6.12 -13.57 -2.58
N GLY A 29 -5.92 -13.99 -3.84
CA GLY A 29 -5.36 -15.31 -4.20
C GLY A 29 -3.93 -15.58 -3.70
N SER A 30 -3.25 -14.54 -3.22
CA SER A 30 -1.93 -14.69 -2.59
C SER A 30 -1.97 -15.13 -1.13
N LEU A 31 -3.12 -15.00 -0.44
CA LEU A 31 -3.20 -15.04 1.02
C LEU A 31 -2.91 -16.42 1.59
N SER A 32 -3.26 -17.49 0.89
CA SER A 32 -2.92 -18.87 1.24
C SER A 32 -1.55 -19.31 0.71
N SER A 33 -1.16 -18.84 -0.48
CA SER A 33 0.01 -19.32 -1.23
C SER A 33 1.34 -18.68 -0.83
N HIS A 34 1.33 -17.59 -0.04
CA HIS A 34 2.50 -16.76 0.26
C HIS A 34 3.18 -16.17 -0.99
N ASN A 35 2.43 -16.03 -2.10
CA ASN A 35 2.91 -15.38 -3.32
C ASN A 35 2.99 -13.85 -3.12
N LEU A 36 4.11 -13.38 -2.57
CA LEU A 36 4.34 -11.95 -2.28
C LEU A 36 4.35 -11.07 -3.54
N PRO A 37 4.98 -11.46 -4.68
CA PRO A 37 4.92 -10.67 -5.90
C PRO A 37 3.48 -10.44 -6.41
N ALA A 38 2.60 -11.45 -6.33
CA ALA A 38 1.21 -11.32 -6.76
C ALA A 38 0.41 -10.30 -5.94
N ARG A 39 0.75 -10.10 -4.66
CA ARG A 39 0.01 -9.20 -3.77
C ARG A 39 0.47 -7.75 -3.79
N SER A 40 1.72 -7.50 -4.22
CA SER A 40 2.35 -6.18 -4.17
C SER A 40 1.57 -5.10 -4.95
N ALA A 41 1.17 -5.41 -6.19
CA ALA A 41 0.52 -4.44 -7.08
C ALA A 41 -0.73 -3.78 -6.49
N PHE A 42 -1.40 -4.43 -5.53
CA PHE A 42 -2.55 -3.84 -4.84
C PHE A 42 -2.16 -2.60 -4.01
N GLY A 43 -1.06 -2.63 -3.26
CA GLY A 43 -0.58 -1.48 -2.50
C GLY A 43 -0.23 -0.31 -3.41
N SER A 44 0.51 -0.58 -4.48
CA SER A 44 0.93 0.41 -5.49
C SER A 44 -0.27 1.03 -6.21
N LEU A 45 -1.26 0.21 -6.58
CA LEU A 45 -2.52 0.71 -7.13
C LEU A 45 -3.26 1.59 -6.11
N MET A 46 -3.29 1.19 -4.83
CA MET A 46 -4.00 1.95 -3.80
C MET A 46 -3.38 3.32 -3.55
N VAL A 47 -2.05 3.44 -3.64
CA VAL A 47 -1.33 4.71 -3.54
C VAL A 47 -1.57 5.57 -4.79
N LEU A 48 -1.39 5.02 -5.99
CA LEU A 48 -1.42 5.79 -7.24
C LEU A 48 -2.80 6.04 -7.83
N GLN A 49 -3.87 5.37 -7.39
CA GLN A 49 -5.22 5.49 -8.01
C GLN A 49 -5.81 6.91 -8.08
N LYS A 50 -5.34 7.84 -7.24
CA LYS A 50 -5.74 9.27 -7.28
C LYS A 50 -4.59 10.21 -7.69
N PHE A 51 -3.47 9.64 -8.13
CA PHE A 51 -2.31 10.37 -8.62
C PHE A 51 -2.69 11.16 -9.88
N LYS A 52 -2.12 12.36 -10.02
CA LYS A 52 -2.40 13.27 -11.13
C LYS A 52 -1.09 13.73 -11.74
N ALA A 53 -1.12 13.96 -13.05
CA ALA A 53 -0.04 14.65 -13.73
C ALA A 53 0.22 16.01 -13.06
N HIS A 54 1.48 16.30 -12.82
CA HIS A 54 1.98 17.53 -12.22
C HIS A 54 3.39 17.79 -12.72
N LYS A 55 3.87 19.02 -12.54
CA LYS A 55 5.25 19.40 -12.82
C LYS A 55 6.09 19.27 -11.57
N PHE A 56 7.40 19.08 -11.76
CA PHE A 56 8.35 19.09 -10.66
C PHE A 56 8.21 20.38 -9.86
N ARG A 57 8.21 20.22 -8.54
CA ARG A 57 8.23 21.33 -7.58
C ARG A 57 8.99 20.86 -6.36
N GLY A 58 10.19 21.39 -6.15
CA GLY A 58 11.03 21.06 -5.00
C GLY A 58 10.30 21.19 -3.66
N SER A 59 10.60 20.28 -2.74
CA SER A 59 10.11 20.32 -1.37
C SER A 59 10.68 21.54 -0.65
N LYS A 60 9.86 22.12 0.24
CA LYS A 60 10.30 23.18 1.16
C LYS A 60 10.55 22.67 2.58
N GLU A 61 10.06 21.47 2.87
CA GLU A 61 10.12 20.84 4.19
C GLU A 61 11.26 19.81 4.27
N PHE A 62 11.62 19.21 3.12
CA PHE A 62 12.64 18.19 2.98
C PHE A 62 13.77 18.69 2.07
N ASP A 63 14.16 17.90 1.07
CA ASP A 63 15.18 18.24 0.07
C ASP A 63 14.52 18.96 -1.13
N ASP A 64 15.09 20.08 -1.58
CA ASP A 64 14.56 20.84 -2.72
C ASP A 64 14.75 20.12 -4.06
N ASN A 65 15.61 19.12 -4.11
CA ASN A 65 15.73 18.20 -5.24
C ASN A 65 14.61 17.15 -5.25
N GLN A 66 13.87 16.94 -4.15
CA GLN A 66 12.70 16.04 -4.11
C GLN A 66 11.41 16.78 -4.44
N CYS A 67 10.55 16.16 -5.25
CA CYS A 67 9.25 16.75 -5.57
C CYS A 67 8.34 16.76 -4.35
N ALA A 68 7.89 17.95 -3.92
CA ALA A 68 6.92 18.17 -2.86
C ALA A 68 5.63 17.35 -3.00
N TYR A 69 5.25 17.05 -4.24
CA TYR A 69 4.04 16.30 -4.56
C TYR A 69 4.26 14.79 -4.47
N CYS A 70 5.28 14.24 -5.14
CA CYS A 70 5.44 12.79 -5.33
C CYS A 70 6.72 12.18 -4.75
N GLY A 71 7.65 12.98 -4.23
CA GLY A 71 8.91 12.53 -3.64
C GLY A 71 10.01 12.21 -4.65
N LEU A 72 9.70 12.10 -5.95
CA LEU A 72 10.68 11.83 -7.00
C LEU A 72 11.70 12.99 -7.12
N PRO A 73 12.98 12.70 -7.39
CA PRO A 73 13.97 13.74 -7.65
C PRO A 73 13.76 14.43 -9.01
N GLU A 74 14.27 15.65 -9.19
CA GLU A 74 14.15 16.39 -10.46
C GLU A 74 14.81 15.65 -11.63
N ALA A 75 16.06 15.24 -11.42
CA ALA A 75 16.80 14.34 -12.28
C ALA A 75 17.09 13.05 -11.52
N THR A 76 16.70 11.92 -12.09
CA THR A 76 17.03 10.61 -11.50
C THR A 76 18.44 10.22 -11.94
N ASP A 77 19.38 10.12 -11.00
CA ASP A 77 20.62 9.35 -11.15
C ASP A 77 20.39 7.86 -10.78
N TYR A 78 19.12 7.44 -10.79
CA TYR A 78 18.67 6.16 -10.30
C TYR A 78 19.18 5.04 -11.22
N CYS A 79 20.28 4.41 -10.80
CA CYS A 79 20.67 3.09 -11.23
C CYS A 79 19.45 2.19 -10.97
N SER A 80 18.89 1.57 -12.02
CA SER A 80 17.83 0.59 -11.84
C SER A 80 18.35 -0.43 -10.84
N THR A 81 17.75 -0.50 -9.65
CA THR A 81 17.88 -1.71 -8.87
C THR A 81 17.15 -2.76 -9.69
N ASP A 82 17.95 -3.50 -10.47
CA ASP A 82 17.66 -4.79 -11.08
C ASP A 82 17.47 -5.87 -9.99
N ASP A 83 17.35 -5.43 -8.73
CA ASP A 83 16.96 -6.23 -7.58
C ASP A 83 15.49 -6.60 -7.79
N SER A 84 15.30 -7.73 -8.44
CA SER A 84 14.03 -8.42 -8.50
C SER A 84 13.39 -8.43 -7.11
N VAL A 85 12.08 -8.15 -7.05
CA VAL A 85 11.23 -8.29 -5.86
C VAL A 85 11.38 -9.69 -5.22
N GLU A 86 11.94 -10.65 -5.96
CA GLU A 86 12.19 -12.03 -5.56
C GLU A 86 13.32 -12.19 -4.53
N ASP A 87 14.35 -11.33 -4.54
CA ASP A 87 15.53 -11.53 -3.69
C ASP A 87 15.44 -10.86 -2.31
N TYR A 88 14.63 -9.81 -2.13
CA TYR A 88 14.56 -9.08 -0.86
C TYR A 88 13.15 -8.54 -0.51
N PRO A 89 12.43 -9.12 0.48
CA PRO A 89 11.12 -8.62 0.93
C PRO A 89 11.16 -7.24 1.61
N PHE A 90 12.35 -6.64 1.81
CA PHE A 90 12.53 -5.33 2.41
C PHE A 90 12.49 -4.15 1.41
N GLN A 91 12.24 -4.42 0.12
CA GLN A 91 12.22 -3.39 -0.94
C GLN A 91 10.80 -2.99 -1.40
N VAL A 92 9.74 -3.54 -0.80
CA VAL A 92 8.37 -3.14 -1.16
C VAL A 92 8.09 -1.74 -0.63
N GLN A 93 8.07 -0.74 -1.52
CA GLN A 93 7.93 0.67 -1.19
C GLN A 93 6.76 1.29 -1.96
N HIS A 94 5.52 0.93 -1.61
CA HIS A 94 4.33 1.40 -2.33
C HIS A 94 4.17 2.92 -2.38
N THR A 95 4.76 3.66 -1.44
CA THR A 95 4.75 5.13 -1.38
C THR A 95 5.87 5.77 -2.22
N ASP A 96 6.89 5.00 -2.62
CA ASP A 96 7.83 5.40 -3.66
C ASP A 96 7.15 5.27 -5.02
N VAL A 97 7.01 6.40 -5.73
CA VAL A 97 6.28 6.44 -7.00
C VAL A 97 7.00 5.66 -8.09
N LEU A 98 8.34 5.63 -8.12
CA LEU A 98 9.08 4.87 -9.13
C LEU A 98 8.86 3.36 -8.94
N TYR A 99 8.94 2.88 -7.69
CA TYR A 99 8.60 1.51 -7.34
C TYR A 99 7.16 1.18 -7.73
N ALA A 100 6.20 1.99 -7.29
CA ALA A 100 4.78 1.74 -7.53
C ALA A 100 4.42 1.74 -9.04
N VAL A 101 5.09 2.57 -9.85
CA VAL A 101 4.96 2.54 -11.31
C VAL A 101 5.46 1.21 -11.87
N HIS A 102 6.67 0.82 -11.52
CA HIS A 102 7.26 -0.43 -11.99
C HIS A 102 6.43 -1.64 -11.56
N ASP A 103 5.93 -1.64 -10.33
CA ASP A 103 5.10 -2.70 -9.76
C ASP A 103 3.78 -2.88 -10.55
N LEU A 104 3.17 -1.79 -11.00
CA LEU A 104 1.97 -1.84 -11.85
C LEU A 104 2.28 -2.23 -13.31
N GLU A 105 3.36 -1.70 -13.88
CA GLU A 105 3.77 -2.00 -15.26
C GLU A 105 4.21 -3.47 -15.44
N THR A 106 4.78 -4.06 -14.38
CA THR A 106 5.25 -5.45 -14.37
C THR A 106 4.20 -6.46 -13.87
N PHE A 107 3.04 -5.99 -13.42
CA PHE A 107 1.97 -6.88 -12.94
C PHE A 107 1.48 -7.87 -14.02
N PRO A 108 1.27 -7.48 -15.28
CA PRO A 108 0.78 -8.40 -16.32
C PRO A 108 1.70 -9.60 -16.62
N GLN A 109 2.97 -9.53 -16.24
CA GLN A 109 3.97 -10.58 -16.46
C GLN A 109 4.05 -11.57 -15.28
N ARG A 110 3.33 -11.32 -14.19
CA ARG A 110 3.39 -12.15 -12.98
C ARG A 110 2.51 -13.39 -13.08
N GLU A 111 2.97 -14.47 -12.45
CA GLU A 111 2.14 -15.63 -12.19
C GLU A 111 1.12 -15.30 -11.09
N VAL A 112 -0.13 -15.07 -11.49
CA VAL A 112 -1.25 -14.80 -10.60
C VAL A 112 -2.30 -15.90 -10.73
N ASN A 113 -2.79 -16.38 -9.59
CA ASN A 113 -3.90 -17.33 -9.54
C ASN A 113 -5.17 -16.60 -9.08
N PRO A 114 -6.36 -16.98 -9.59
CA PRO A 114 -7.61 -16.47 -9.05
C PRO A 114 -7.77 -16.89 -7.58
N PRO A 115 -8.52 -16.10 -6.76
CA PRO A 115 -8.83 -16.46 -5.39
C PRO A 115 -9.46 -17.85 -5.27
N THR A 116 -8.98 -18.63 -4.30
CA THR A 116 -9.63 -19.87 -3.87
C THR A 116 -10.54 -19.60 -2.67
N PRO A 117 -11.48 -20.51 -2.33
CA PRO A 117 -12.26 -20.38 -1.10
C PRO A 117 -11.40 -20.30 0.18
N GLU A 118 -10.20 -20.88 0.17
CA GLU A 118 -9.25 -20.74 1.30
C GLU A 118 -8.71 -19.32 1.41
N ASP A 119 -8.42 -18.66 0.28
CA ASP A 119 -7.96 -17.29 0.26
C ASP A 119 -9.01 -16.31 0.78
N GLU A 120 -10.26 -16.52 0.37
CA GLU A 120 -11.43 -15.75 0.81
C GLU A 120 -11.67 -15.93 2.32
N ASP A 121 -11.61 -17.17 2.81
CA ASP A 121 -11.69 -17.47 4.25
C ASP A 121 -10.55 -16.82 5.04
N ARG A 122 -9.32 -16.83 4.50
CA ARG A 122 -8.17 -16.13 5.11
C ARG A 122 -8.39 -14.63 5.15
N LEU A 123 -8.91 -14.02 4.08
CA LEU A 123 -9.26 -12.60 4.07
C LEU A 123 -10.30 -12.29 5.15
N GLY A 124 -11.36 -13.09 5.24
CA GLY A 124 -12.38 -12.97 6.28
C GLY A 124 -11.79 -13.06 7.69
N LYS A 125 -10.95 -14.07 7.95
CA LYS A 125 -10.25 -14.25 9.24
C LYS A 125 -9.29 -13.11 9.58
N LEU A 126 -8.62 -12.54 8.58
CA LEU A 126 -7.75 -11.36 8.77
C LEU A 126 -8.57 -10.18 9.26
N LEU A 127 -9.66 -9.84 8.56
CA LEU A 127 -10.53 -8.72 8.92
C LEU A 127 -11.20 -8.96 10.28
N GLU A 128 -11.68 -10.17 10.56
CA GLU A 128 -12.24 -10.55 11.85
C GLU A 128 -11.24 -10.42 13.01
N ALA A 129 -9.99 -10.82 12.81
CA ALA A 129 -8.95 -10.67 13.82
C ALA A 129 -8.71 -9.20 14.17
N ILE A 130 -8.76 -8.31 13.18
CA ILE A 130 -8.60 -6.86 13.37
C ILE A 130 -9.85 -6.26 14.04
N ARG A 131 -11.06 -6.64 13.63
CA ARG A 131 -12.33 -6.18 14.22
C ARG A 131 -12.45 -6.49 15.71
N LYS A 132 -11.86 -7.60 16.17
CA LYS A 132 -11.88 -8.03 17.57
C LYS A 132 -10.92 -7.27 18.48
N LEU A 133 -10.07 -6.40 17.92
CA LEU A 133 -9.14 -5.61 18.72
C LEU A 133 -9.90 -4.63 19.61
N PRO A 134 -9.48 -4.47 20.89
CA PRO A 134 -10.10 -3.48 21.77
C PRO A 134 -9.77 -2.07 21.28
N ALA A 135 -10.59 -1.09 21.66
CA ALA A 135 -10.38 0.32 21.35
C ALA A 135 -8.99 0.85 21.74
N THR A 136 -8.34 0.25 22.75
CA THR A 136 -7.01 0.64 23.23
C THR A 136 -5.85 0.07 22.39
N ALA A 137 -6.13 -0.86 21.47
CA ALA A 137 -5.11 -1.53 20.68
C ALA A 137 -4.24 -0.54 19.89
N GLN A 138 -2.94 -0.84 19.79
CA GLN A 138 -1.96 -0.09 19.02
C GLN A 138 -1.42 -0.92 17.85
N LEU A 139 -0.52 -0.33 17.05
CA LEU A 139 0.03 -0.96 15.84
C LEU A 139 0.73 -2.30 16.11
N ALA A 140 1.35 -2.47 17.29
CA ALA A 140 1.95 -3.74 17.69
C ALA A 140 0.89 -4.84 17.89
N ASP A 141 -0.26 -4.50 18.51
CA ASP A 141 -1.39 -5.42 18.68
C ASP A 141 -2.02 -5.76 17.33
N LEU A 142 -2.16 -4.75 16.45
CA LEU A 142 -2.64 -4.90 15.09
C LEU A 142 -1.78 -5.90 14.30
N ASN A 143 -0.45 -5.70 14.28
CA ASN A 143 0.48 -6.62 13.64
C ASN A 143 0.38 -8.04 14.22
N LYS A 144 0.29 -8.17 15.55
CA LYS A 144 0.22 -9.47 16.22
C LYS A 144 -1.10 -10.19 15.97
N SER A 145 -2.21 -9.46 15.81
CA SER A 145 -3.57 -10.01 15.64
C SER A 145 -3.68 -10.96 14.45
N ILE A 146 -2.97 -10.68 13.36
CA ILE A 146 -3.03 -11.47 12.13
C ILE A 146 -1.93 -12.54 12.02
N SER A 147 -1.01 -12.63 13.00
CA SER A 147 0.17 -13.52 12.95
C SER A 147 -0.12 -15.00 12.76
N LYS A 148 -1.33 -15.47 13.11
CA LYS A 148 -1.75 -16.87 12.99
C LYS A 148 -2.69 -17.15 11.81
N VAL A 149 -3.04 -16.12 11.04
CA VAL A 149 -4.01 -16.24 9.93
C VAL A 149 -3.32 -16.55 8.61
N ILE A 150 -2.14 -15.96 8.39
CA ILE A 150 -1.32 -16.17 7.20
C ILE A 150 0.12 -16.49 7.59
N LYS A 151 0.79 -17.31 6.76
CA LYS A 151 2.23 -17.52 6.89
C LYS A 151 2.92 -16.17 6.65
N SER A 152 3.53 -15.63 7.69
CA SER A 152 4.17 -14.31 7.59
C SER A 152 5.17 -14.05 8.70
N ASN A 153 6.18 -13.23 8.40
CA ASN A 153 7.03 -12.60 9.42
C ASN A 153 6.44 -11.25 9.90
N LYS A 154 7.08 -10.58 10.88
CA LYS A 154 6.59 -9.30 11.43
C LYS A 154 6.49 -8.21 10.36
N HIS A 155 7.49 -8.13 9.48
CA HIS A 155 7.60 -7.08 8.46
C HIS A 155 6.58 -7.29 7.32
N GLU A 156 6.41 -8.52 6.84
CA GLU A 156 5.39 -8.85 5.82
C GLU A 156 3.97 -8.48 6.29
N ARG A 157 3.67 -8.66 7.58
CA ARG A 157 2.39 -8.21 8.16
C ARG A 157 2.27 -6.69 8.20
N MET A 158 3.38 -5.99 8.45
CA MET A 158 3.41 -4.54 8.46
C MET A 158 3.05 -4.00 7.07
N ILE A 159 3.72 -4.50 6.01
CA ILE A 159 3.44 -4.14 4.61
C ILE A 159 1.97 -4.42 4.23
N LEU A 160 1.43 -5.58 4.63
CA LEU A 160 0.03 -5.91 4.37
C LEU A 160 -0.93 -4.92 5.05
N LEU A 161 -0.66 -4.56 6.31
CA LEU A 161 -1.48 -3.62 7.08
C LEU A 161 -1.34 -2.18 6.57
N GLU A 162 -0.17 -1.78 6.10
CA GLU A 162 0.06 -0.50 5.41
C GLU A 162 -0.71 -0.44 4.10
N THR A 163 -0.75 -1.54 3.36
CA THR A 163 -1.57 -1.69 2.15
C THR A 163 -3.06 -1.45 2.45
N PHE A 164 -3.57 -2.01 3.55
CA PHE A 164 -4.91 -1.70 4.05
C PHE A 164 -5.06 -0.23 4.50
N GLY A 165 -4.01 0.38 5.01
CA GLY A 165 -3.94 1.81 5.27
C GLY A 165 -4.10 2.66 4.00
N TYR A 166 -3.35 2.36 2.94
CA TYR A 166 -3.44 3.07 1.66
C TYR A 166 -4.85 2.97 1.05
N ALA A 167 -5.44 1.77 1.12
CA ALA A 167 -6.81 1.51 0.70
C ALA A 167 -7.84 2.34 1.50
N GLY A 168 -7.52 2.70 2.74
CA GLY A 168 -8.44 3.36 3.67
C GLY A 168 -9.27 2.41 4.53
N ILE A 169 -8.90 1.13 4.55
CA ILE A 169 -9.48 0.11 5.45
C ILE A 169 -9.02 0.37 6.88
N LEU A 170 -7.74 0.70 7.06
CA LEU A 170 -7.11 1.00 8.35
C LEU A 170 -6.60 2.44 8.37
N CYS A 171 -7.49 3.39 8.58
CA CYS A 171 -7.17 4.81 8.57
C CYS A 171 -7.88 5.53 9.72
N SER A 172 -7.16 6.42 10.42
CA SER A 172 -7.79 7.28 11.42
C SER A 172 -8.78 8.24 10.78
N LYS A 173 -9.93 8.47 11.43
CA LYS A 173 -10.94 9.44 10.96
C LYS A 173 -10.40 10.87 10.79
N SER A 174 -9.32 11.19 11.50
CA SER A 174 -8.65 12.50 11.44
C SER A 174 -7.68 12.66 10.27
N LYS A 175 -7.40 11.59 9.53
CA LYS A 175 -6.38 11.55 8.48
C LYS A 175 -7.01 11.30 7.11
N HIS A 176 -6.27 11.68 6.08
CA HIS A 176 -6.61 11.36 4.71
C HIS A 176 -6.00 10.01 4.33
N HIS A 177 -6.45 9.43 3.22
CA HIS A 177 -5.88 8.20 2.67
C HIS A 177 -5.97 8.22 1.15
N TYR A 178 -5.09 7.44 0.51
CA TYR A 178 -4.90 7.41 -0.95
C TYR A 178 -6.16 6.97 -1.71
N GLY A 179 -7.02 6.16 -1.09
CA GLY A 179 -8.34 5.79 -1.63
C GLY A 179 -9.28 6.97 -1.95
N LYS A 180 -9.20 8.08 -1.20
CA LYS A 180 -10.05 9.27 -1.42
C LYS A 180 -9.35 10.36 -2.22
N LYS A 181 -8.08 10.63 -1.92
CA LYS A 181 -7.24 11.61 -2.62
C LYS A 181 -5.78 11.21 -2.51
N PHE A 182 -4.96 11.59 -3.49
CA PHE A 182 -3.52 11.41 -3.36
C PHE A 182 -3.01 12.32 -2.23
N VAL A 183 -2.27 11.72 -1.29
CA VAL A 183 -1.62 12.43 -0.19
C VAL A 183 -0.19 12.72 -0.65
N THR A 184 0.16 14.00 -0.75
CA THR A 184 1.46 14.38 -1.29
C THR A 184 2.60 13.92 -0.40
N PHE A 185 3.78 13.74 -0.98
CA PHE A 185 5.01 13.39 -0.27
C PHE A 185 5.23 14.30 0.95
N ASP A 186 5.17 15.62 0.75
CA ASP A 186 5.37 16.57 1.85
C ASP A 186 4.33 16.38 2.96
N ALA A 187 3.06 16.21 2.60
CA ALA A 187 1.97 16.10 3.57
C ALA A 187 2.02 14.78 4.34
N ALA A 188 2.33 13.68 3.67
CA ALA A 188 2.50 12.39 4.30
C ALA A 188 3.67 12.45 5.28
N ASN A 189 4.85 12.90 4.83
CA ASN A 189 6.09 12.82 5.60
C ASN A 189 6.25 13.89 6.67
N SER A 190 5.58 15.04 6.56
CA SER A 190 5.61 16.07 7.62
C SER A 190 4.63 15.74 8.74
N ASP A 191 3.55 15.01 8.43
CA ASP A 191 2.55 14.58 9.40
C ASP A 191 3.02 13.31 10.11
N GLN A 192 3.75 13.49 11.22
CA GLN A 192 4.30 12.42 12.03
C GLN A 192 3.58 12.27 13.39
N PRO A 193 3.32 11.04 13.85
CA PRO A 193 2.86 10.80 15.22
C PRO A 193 3.95 11.19 16.23
N LYS A 194 3.51 11.58 17.42
CA LYS A 194 4.44 11.94 18.52
C LYS A 194 5.21 10.72 19.02
N GLU A 195 4.60 9.54 18.93
CA GLU A 195 5.17 8.29 19.36
C GLU A 195 6.15 7.74 18.33
N VAL A 196 7.43 7.66 18.69
CA VAL A 196 8.53 7.22 17.80
C VAL A 196 8.27 5.83 17.18
N PHE A 197 7.75 4.88 17.97
CA PHE A 197 7.47 3.52 17.48
C PHE A 197 6.37 3.46 16.39
N LYS A 198 5.59 4.54 16.21
CA LYS A 198 4.61 4.65 15.12
C LYS A 198 5.23 5.23 13.85
N GLN A 199 6.38 5.91 13.95
CA GLN A 199 7.08 6.49 12.80
C GLN A 199 7.74 5.42 11.93
N GLU A 200 7.91 4.19 12.43
CA GLU A 200 8.35 3.02 11.65
C GLU A 200 7.28 2.53 10.65
N TRP A 201 6.05 3.03 10.74
CA TRP A 201 4.94 2.65 9.88
C TRP A 201 4.64 3.74 8.85
N GLU A 202 4.12 3.32 7.71
CA GLU A 202 3.75 4.22 6.62
C GLU A 202 2.45 5.00 6.88
N TYR A 203 2.32 6.15 6.22
CA TYR A 203 1.09 6.92 6.20
C TYR A 203 0.02 6.19 5.37
N PRO A 204 -1.26 6.08 5.81
CA PRO A 204 -1.84 6.68 7.01
C PRO A 204 -1.88 5.76 8.22
N VAL A 205 -1.54 4.46 8.07
CA VAL A 205 -1.79 3.46 9.11
C VAL A 205 -1.03 3.77 10.39
N ARG A 206 0.09 4.48 10.34
CA ARG A 206 0.80 4.96 11.53
C ARG A 206 -0.05 5.75 12.53
N PHE A 207 -1.17 6.32 12.11
CA PHE A 207 -2.11 7.03 12.98
C PHE A 207 -3.25 6.17 13.51
N TRP A 208 -3.38 4.94 13.04
CA TRP A 208 -4.46 4.04 13.43
C TRP A 208 -4.35 3.60 14.90
N THR A 209 -5.50 3.45 15.52
CA THR A 209 -5.69 2.83 16.83
C THR A 209 -6.91 1.92 16.78
N GLY A 210 -7.08 1.05 17.78
CA GLY A 210 -8.26 0.20 17.89
C GLY A 210 -9.59 0.97 17.89
N LYS A 211 -9.62 2.26 18.25
CA LYS A 211 -10.81 3.12 18.15
C LYS A 211 -11.26 3.37 16.72
N ASP A 212 -10.32 3.36 15.77
CA ASP A 212 -10.61 3.62 14.37
C ASP A 212 -11.22 2.38 13.69
N GLY A 213 -10.84 1.18 14.14
CA GLY A 213 -11.42 -0.08 13.67
C GLY A 213 -11.17 -0.35 12.18
N VAL A 214 -12.08 -1.13 11.58
CA VAL A 214 -12.07 -1.45 10.14
C VAL A 214 -13.14 -0.62 9.43
N ASN A 215 -12.78 -0.01 8.31
CA ASN A 215 -13.74 0.71 7.47
C ASN A 215 -14.52 -0.25 6.55
N GLU A 216 -15.67 -0.71 7.03
CA GLU A 216 -16.50 -1.72 6.35
C GLU A 216 -17.00 -1.27 4.97
N THR A 217 -17.25 0.02 4.76
CA THR A 217 -17.64 0.53 3.44
C THR A 217 -16.54 0.32 2.40
N VAL A 218 -15.28 0.52 2.80
CA VAL A 218 -14.13 0.29 1.91
C VAL A 218 -13.89 -1.20 1.71
N VAL A 219 -14.03 -2.01 2.76
CA VAL A 219 -13.96 -3.48 2.64
C VAL A 219 -14.98 -4.00 1.64
N GLN A 220 -16.26 -3.63 1.78
CA GLN A 220 -17.31 -4.08 0.87
C GLN A 220 -17.04 -3.61 -0.57
N SER A 221 -16.56 -2.37 -0.74
CA SER A 221 -16.26 -1.82 -2.06
C SER A 221 -15.09 -2.51 -2.79
N LEU A 222 -14.14 -3.08 -2.05
CA LEU A 222 -12.94 -3.69 -2.64
C LEU A 222 -13.03 -5.22 -2.70
N PHE A 223 -13.63 -5.83 -1.68
CA PHE A 223 -13.60 -7.26 -1.45
C PHE A 223 -14.99 -7.90 -1.34
N GLY A 224 -16.07 -7.15 -1.60
CA GLY A 224 -17.44 -7.66 -1.50
C GLY A 224 -17.71 -8.89 -2.35
N ASP A 225 -17.05 -9.01 -3.51
CA ASP A 225 -17.16 -10.18 -4.40
C ASP A 225 -16.36 -11.40 -3.88
N CYS A 226 -15.46 -11.20 -2.93
CA CYS A 226 -14.55 -12.22 -2.37
C CYS A 226 -14.87 -12.56 -0.91
N LEU A 227 -15.91 -11.98 -0.32
CA LEU A 227 -16.32 -12.24 1.05
C LEU A 227 -17.74 -12.83 1.04
N PRO A 228 -18.03 -13.86 1.85
CA PRO A 228 -19.38 -14.34 2.01
C PRO A 228 -20.26 -13.20 2.57
N GLY A 229 -21.42 -12.99 1.94
CA GLY A 229 -22.41 -11.99 2.35
C GLY A 229 -23.13 -12.33 3.65
#